data_AF-X0X5S9-F1
#
_entry.id   AF-X0X5S9-F1
#
_cell.length_a   1.000
_cell.length_b   1.000
_cell.length_c   1.000
_cell.angle_alpha   90.00
_cell.angle_beta   90.00
_cell.angle_gamma   90.00
#
_symmetry.space_group_name_H-M   'P 1'
#
loop_
_entity.id
_entity.type
_entity.pdbx_description
1 polymer ?
#
loop_
_entity_poly.entity_id
_entity_poly.type
_entity_poly.pdbx_seq_one_letter_code
_entity_poly.pdbx_strand_id
1 'polypeptide(L)'
;IPTSLARLEPSPSQRPAEPLGQLHLKAFRSQLSEPLEPERRQEVGSLSLYSPLVYAPQAAAIAFGRALGCSALALLYLGRLANLAAWALLSALAIRIAPARGWAFALLFLTPMAVFQAASLSADNPTNAIALLFVASCLRAAFAPAAAFERREAGAIIAAGLALGLAKPGYWALGALVLLIPGRRFDTSARRWQYSAAVLAAVLLPSIFWQLSVDAAQPYTLTLEANPRAQLEGILSAPFA
;
A
#
# COMPACT_ATOMS: atom_id res chain seq x y z
N ILE A 1 15.72 5.35 -13.86
CA ILE A 1 16.15 5.85 -12.54
C ILE A 1 17.57 6.44 -12.61
N PRO A 2 17.97 7.36 -11.72
CA PRO A 2 19.35 7.85 -11.60
C PRO A 2 20.37 6.71 -11.41
N THR A 3 21.56 6.81 -12.01
CA THR A 3 22.62 5.79 -11.92
C THR A 3 23.15 5.57 -10.51
N SER A 4 23.13 6.60 -9.65
CA SER A 4 23.47 6.48 -8.23
C SER A 4 22.47 5.61 -7.45
N LEU A 5 21.19 5.58 -7.85
CA LEU A 5 20.18 4.69 -7.27
C LEU A 5 20.36 3.24 -7.74
N ALA A 6 20.68 3.03 -9.01
CA ALA A 6 20.93 1.69 -9.56
C ALA A 6 22.15 1.00 -8.91
N ARG A 7 23.11 1.76 -8.38
CA ARG A 7 24.29 1.24 -7.66
C ARG A 7 24.00 0.77 -6.23
N LEU A 8 22.86 1.17 -5.64
CA LEU A 8 22.47 0.73 -4.29
C LEU A 8 21.94 -0.71 -4.27
N GLU A 9 21.33 -1.17 -5.37
CA GLU A 9 20.93 -2.56 -5.57
C GLU A 9 21.49 -3.06 -6.91
N PRO A 10 22.70 -3.64 -6.93
CA PRO A 10 23.22 -4.25 -8.15
C PRO A 10 22.30 -5.36 -8.63
N SER A 11 22.23 -5.53 -9.96
CA SER A 11 21.49 -6.61 -10.61
C SER A 11 21.78 -7.95 -9.94
N PRO A 12 20.80 -8.88 -9.83
CA PRO A 12 21.04 -10.21 -9.26
C PRO A 12 22.27 -10.92 -9.83
N SER A 13 22.60 -10.67 -11.11
CA SER A 13 23.79 -11.20 -11.80
C SER A 13 25.13 -10.57 -11.37
N GLN A 14 25.09 -9.42 -10.69
CA GLN A 14 26.25 -8.65 -10.24
C GLN A 14 26.42 -8.70 -8.71
N ARG A 15 25.54 -9.41 -7.98
CA ARG A 15 25.67 -9.55 -6.53
C ARG A 15 26.87 -10.47 -6.23
N PRO A 16 27.85 -10.01 -5.44
CA PRO A 16 28.85 -10.92 -4.89
C PRO A 16 28.13 -11.96 -4.02
N ALA A 17 28.64 -13.19 -3.99
CA ALA A 17 28.11 -14.31 -3.21
C ALA A 17 28.39 -14.15 -1.70
N GLU A 18 28.05 -12.97 -1.14
CA GLU A 18 28.18 -12.69 0.27
C GLU A 18 26.89 -13.08 1.02
N PRO A 19 27.00 -13.56 2.26
CA PRO A 19 25.83 -13.84 3.09
C PRO A 19 25.01 -12.56 3.29
N LEU A 20 23.72 -12.65 2.98
CA LEU A 20 22.70 -11.62 3.19
C LEU A 20 22.68 -11.20 4.68
N GLY A 21 23.49 -10.21 5.07
CA GLY A 21 23.46 -9.73 6.47
C GLY A 21 24.55 -8.78 6.94
N GLN A 22 25.66 -8.59 6.21
CA GLN A 22 26.73 -7.72 6.71
C GLN A 22 26.59 -6.28 6.22
N LEU A 23 26.21 -5.39 7.14
CA LEU A 23 26.16 -3.95 6.88
C LEU A 23 27.59 -3.39 6.96
N HIS A 24 28.23 -3.25 5.80
CA HIS A 24 29.57 -2.66 5.71
C HIS A 24 29.51 -1.15 5.99
N LEU A 25 29.76 -0.75 7.25
CA LEU A 25 29.68 0.64 7.72
C LEU A 25 30.48 1.63 6.86
N LYS A 26 31.63 1.21 6.31
CA LYS A 26 32.45 2.03 5.41
C LYS A 26 31.75 2.28 4.07
N ALA A 27 31.19 1.24 3.46
CA ALA A 27 30.44 1.33 2.21
C ALA A 27 29.14 2.14 2.39
N PHE A 28 28.48 1.96 3.53
CA PHE A 28 27.30 2.76 3.90
C PHE A 28 27.63 4.26 4.00
N ARG A 29 28.72 4.60 4.70
CA ARG A 29 29.14 6.01 4.86
C ARG A 29 29.54 6.64 3.52
N SER A 30 30.21 5.91 2.64
CA SER A 30 30.56 6.42 1.30
C SER A 30 29.33 6.64 0.42
N GLN A 31 28.35 5.72 0.46
CA GLN A 31 27.09 5.86 -0.28
C GLN A 31 26.22 7.01 0.25
N LEU A 32 26.30 7.32 1.55
CA LEU A 32 25.59 8.46 2.14
C LEU A 32 26.12 9.81 1.64
N SER A 33 27.41 9.88 1.28
CA SER A 33 28.04 11.08 0.73
C SER A 33 27.96 11.19 -0.80
N GLU A 34 27.51 10.15 -1.50
CA GLU A 34 27.41 10.17 -2.97
C GLU A 34 26.20 11.01 -3.40
N PRO A 35 26.40 12.13 -4.13
CA PRO A 35 25.31 13.00 -4.53
C PRO A 35 24.38 12.30 -5.52
N LEU A 36 23.12 12.70 -5.52
CA LEU A 36 22.17 12.23 -6.52
C LEU A 36 22.65 12.69 -7.91
N GLU A 37 22.64 11.80 -8.90
CA GLU A 37 23.02 12.08 -10.30
C GLU A 37 21.74 12.14 -11.17
N PRO A 38 20.90 13.19 -11.06
CA PRO A 38 19.60 13.22 -11.73
C PRO A 38 19.66 13.27 -13.26
N GLU A 39 20.79 13.73 -13.81
CA GLU A 39 21.03 13.86 -15.25
C GLU A 39 21.46 12.54 -15.90
N ARG A 40 22.07 11.64 -15.13
CA ARG A 40 22.53 10.35 -15.63
C ARG A 40 21.51 9.28 -15.27
N ARG A 41 20.61 9.00 -16.21
CA ARG A 41 19.50 8.07 -16.02
C ARG A 41 19.74 6.76 -16.76
N GLN A 42 19.46 5.65 -16.10
CA GLN A 42 19.29 4.35 -16.74
C GLN A 42 17.81 4.03 -16.83
N GLU A 43 17.37 3.48 -17.96
CA GLU A 43 16.05 2.90 -18.08
C GLU A 43 15.99 1.63 -17.22
N VAL A 44 15.03 1.61 -16.31
CA VAL A 44 14.68 0.43 -15.54
C VAL A 44 13.21 0.23 -15.84
N GLY A 45 12.86 -0.93 -16.39
CA GLY A 45 11.49 -1.24 -16.79
C GLY A 45 10.53 -0.89 -15.65
N SER A 46 9.68 0.11 -15.88
CA SER A 46 8.78 0.61 -14.85
C SER A 46 7.45 -0.13 -14.94
N LEU A 47 7.26 -1.08 -14.03
CA LEU A 47 6.03 -1.85 -13.86
C LEU A 47 5.21 -1.31 -12.68
N SER A 48 4.96 0.00 -12.62
CA SER A 48 4.15 0.53 -11.52
C SER A 48 2.68 0.18 -11.74
N LEU A 49 2.32 -1.05 -11.40
CA LEU A 49 0.94 -1.55 -11.37
C LEU A 49 0.13 -0.91 -10.23
N TYR A 50 0.81 -0.24 -9.30
CA TYR A 50 0.22 0.38 -8.12
C TYR A 50 -0.10 1.87 -8.35
N SER A 51 -1.21 2.31 -7.76
CA SER A 51 -1.64 3.71 -7.79
C SER A 51 -0.61 4.65 -7.15
N PRO A 52 -0.45 5.89 -7.64
CA PRO A 52 0.41 6.88 -6.99
C PRO A 52 -0.03 7.21 -5.57
N LEU A 53 -1.30 6.96 -5.20
CA LEU A 53 -1.82 7.26 -3.87
C LEU A 53 -1.01 6.58 -2.75
N VAL A 54 -0.66 5.31 -2.92
CA VAL A 54 0.07 4.53 -1.90
C VAL A 54 1.53 4.97 -1.75
N TYR A 55 2.08 5.64 -2.76
CA TYR A 55 3.43 6.20 -2.71
C TYR A 55 3.46 7.68 -2.35
N ALA A 56 2.31 8.35 -2.22
CA ALA A 56 2.26 9.80 -1.99
C ALA A 56 3.10 10.28 -0.79
N PRO A 57 3.08 9.62 0.39
CA PRO A 57 3.92 10.03 1.52
C PRO A 57 5.42 9.91 1.22
N GLN A 58 5.81 8.82 0.58
CA GLN A 58 7.19 8.51 0.22
C GLN A 58 7.70 9.48 -0.85
N ALA A 59 6.88 9.72 -1.88
CA ALA A 59 7.17 10.64 -2.97
C ALA A 59 7.33 12.08 -2.47
N ALA A 60 6.48 12.54 -1.55
CA ALA A 60 6.58 13.86 -0.94
C ALA A 60 7.90 14.02 -0.15
N ALA A 61 8.26 13.03 0.66
CA ALA A 61 9.51 13.06 1.42
C ALA A 61 10.75 13.01 0.52
N ILE A 62 10.71 12.21 -0.55
CA ILE A 62 11.80 12.15 -1.54
C ILE A 62 11.90 13.49 -2.29
N ALA A 63 10.78 14.09 -2.70
CA ALA A 63 10.78 15.39 -3.37
C ALA A 63 11.39 16.48 -2.46
N PHE A 64 11.01 16.50 -1.19
CA PHE A 64 11.58 17.39 -0.19
C PHE A 64 13.09 17.18 -0.01
N GLY A 65 13.53 15.94 0.19
CA GLY A 65 14.96 15.64 0.32
C GLY A 65 15.76 15.98 -0.93
N ARG A 66 15.16 15.86 -2.12
CA ARG A 66 15.80 16.27 -3.39
C ARG A 66 16.02 17.77 -3.45
N ALA A 67 15.06 18.57 -2.97
CA ALA A 67 15.21 20.02 -2.90
C ALA A 67 16.33 20.45 -1.94
N LEU A 68 16.64 19.63 -0.93
CA LEU A 68 17.75 19.83 0.01
C LEU A 68 19.10 19.27 -0.49
N GLY A 69 19.16 18.70 -1.70
CA GLY A 69 20.39 18.14 -2.25
C GLY A 69 20.85 16.84 -1.55
N CYS A 70 19.94 16.10 -0.91
CA CYS A 70 20.29 14.86 -0.23
C CYS A 70 20.81 13.78 -1.21
N SER A 71 21.69 12.90 -0.70
CA SER A 71 22.19 11.73 -1.44
C SER A 71 21.10 10.70 -1.74
N ALA A 72 21.34 9.84 -2.72
CA ALA A 72 20.41 8.76 -3.09
C ALA A 72 20.02 7.88 -1.89
N LEU A 73 20.99 7.53 -1.04
CA LEU A 73 20.76 6.73 0.16
C LEU A 73 19.92 7.48 1.20
N ALA A 74 20.18 8.76 1.42
CA ALA A 74 19.40 9.58 2.34
C ALA A 74 17.94 9.71 1.88
N LEU A 75 17.70 9.87 0.57
CA LEU A 75 16.35 9.89 0.00
C LEU A 75 15.59 8.58 0.23
N LEU A 76 16.27 7.44 0.11
CA LEU A 76 15.69 6.13 0.38
C LEU A 76 15.24 6.01 1.84
N TYR A 77 16.07 6.43 2.80
CA TYR A 77 15.70 6.41 4.22
C TYR A 77 14.60 7.41 4.54
N LEU A 78 14.61 8.61 3.96
CA LEU A 78 13.53 9.58 4.10
C LEU A 78 12.19 9.02 3.60
N GLY A 79 12.19 8.36 2.45
CA GLY A 79 11.00 7.67 1.94
C GLY A 79 10.50 6.59 2.89
N ARG A 80 11.39 5.76 3.45
CA ARG A 80 11.04 4.72 4.43
C ARG A 80 10.44 5.31 5.71
N LEU A 81 11.03 6.38 6.24
CA LEU A 81 10.53 7.08 7.42
C LEU A 81 9.15 7.70 7.17
N ALA A 82 8.93 8.29 6.00
CA ALA A 82 7.64 8.83 5.62
C ALA A 82 6.57 7.74 5.45
N ASN A 83 6.94 6.57 4.90
CA ASN A 83 6.03 5.43 4.82
C ASN A 83 5.62 4.94 6.21
N LEU A 84 6.61 4.79 7.11
CA LEU A 84 6.40 4.38 8.49
C LEU A 84 5.50 5.36 9.23
N ALA A 85 5.74 6.67 9.07
CA ALA A 85 4.93 7.71 9.69
C ALA A 85 3.48 7.70 9.18
N ALA A 86 3.28 7.62 7.86
CA ALA A 86 1.94 7.54 7.27
C ALA A 86 1.17 6.31 7.75
N TRP A 87 1.83 5.16 7.79
CA TRP A 87 1.25 3.93 8.33
C TRP A 87 0.91 4.06 9.81
N ALA A 88 1.84 4.55 10.64
CA ALA A 88 1.59 4.72 12.08
C ALA A 88 0.38 5.62 12.33
N LEU A 89 0.22 6.71 11.56
CA LEU A 89 -0.94 7.60 11.64
C LEU A 89 -2.25 6.90 11.24
N LEU A 90 -2.27 6.19 10.12
CA LEU A 90 -3.45 5.47 9.64
C LEU A 90 -3.83 4.32 10.59
N SER A 91 -2.84 3.58 11.08
CA SER A 91 -3.02 2.51 12.06
C SER A 91 -3.55 3.04 13.39
N ALA A 92 -2.98 4.13 13.91
CA ALA A 92 -3.48 4.77 15.12
C ALA A 92 -4.93 5.25 14.96
N LEU A 93 -5.27 5.82 13.79
CA LEU A 93 -6.63 6.22 13.48
C LEU A 93 -7.58 5.02 13.42
N ALA A 94 -7.18 3.93 12.75
CA ALA A 94 -7.97 2.71 12.65
C ALA A 94 -8.23 2.08 14.04
N ILE A 95 -7.21 2.00 14.90
CA ILE A 95 -7.32 1.50 16.28
C ILE A 95 -8.26 2.39 17.10
N ARG A 96 -8.16 3.71 16.96
CA ARG A 96 -9.02 4.67 17.67
C ARG A 96 -10.48 4.60 17.22
N ILE A 97 -10.72 4.30 15.95
CA ILE A 97 -12.07 4.18 15.39
C ILE A 97 -12.68 2.80 15.70
N ALA A 98 -11.86 1.75 15.77
CA ALA A 98 -12.35 0.39 15.93
C ALA A 98 -13.29 0.21 17.15
N PRO A 99 -14.38 -0.57 17.00
CA PRO A 99 -15.23 -0.94 18.13
C PRO A 99 -14.47 -1.83 19.14
N ALA A 100 -14.93 -1.88 20.39
CA ALA A 100 -14.41 -2.76 21.44
C ALA A 100 -12.89 -2.63 21.73
N ARG A 101 -12.45 -1.42 22.11
CA ARG A 101 -11.09 -1.07 22.61
C ARG A 101 -9.92 -1.22 21.62
N GLY A 102 -10.16 -1.60 20.36
CA GLY A 102 -9.17 -1.54 19.28
C GLY A 102 -8.00 -2.54 19.36
N TRP A 103 -7.96 -3.41 20.38
CA TRP A 103 -6.85 -4.36 20.59
C TRP A 103 -6.66 -5.34 19.44
N ALA A 104 -7.74 -5.80 18.80
CA ALA A 104 -7.63 -6.68 17.63
C ALA A 104 -6.89 -5.99 16.47
N PHE A 105 -7.19 -4.70 16.22
CA PHE A 105 -6.49 -3.90 15.21
C PHE A 105 -5.04 -3.66 15.60
N ALA A 106 -4.78 -3.37 16.88
CA ALA A 106 -3.42 -3.21 17.37
C ALA A 106 -2.58 -4.49 17.16
N LEU A 107 -3.14 -5.67 17.45
CA LEU A 107 -2.48 -6.95 17.20
C LEU A 107 -2.17 -7.16 15.72
N LEU A 108 -3.11 -6.84 14.82
CA LEU A 108 -2.89 -6.94 13.37
C LEU A 108 -1.74 -6.03 12.90
N PHE A 109 -1.71 -4.78 13.37
CA PHE A 109 -0.66 -3.83 13.02
C PHE A 109 0.69 -4.13 13.66
N LEU A 110 0.72 -4.78 14.83
CA LEU A 110 1.94 -5.12 15.55
C LEU A 110 2.51 -6.49 15.17
N THR A 111 1.94 -7.17 14.17
CA THR A 111 2.54 -8.40 13.65
C THR A 111 3.96 -8.13 13.12
N PRO A 112 4.91 -9.07 13.28
CA PRO A 112 6.29 -8.88 12.81
C PRO A 112 6.37 -8.47 11.34
N MET A 113 5.50 -9.06 10.51
CA MET A 113 5.41 -8.76 9.09
C MET A 113 4.93 -7.33 8.81
N ALA A 114 3.89 -6.86 9.52
CA ALA A 114 3.38 -5.50 9.34
C ALA A 114 4.43 -4.44 9.72
N VAL A 115 5.11 -4.64 10.85
CA VAL A 115 6.18 -3.71 11.30
C VAL A 115 7.36 -3.72 10.32
N PHE A 116 7.76 -4.90 9.84
CA PHE A 116 8.82 -5.03 8.85
C PHE A 116 8.47 -4.29 7.54
N GLN A 117 7.26 -4.49 7.03
CA GLN A 117 6.79 -3.80 5.82
C GLN A 117 6.64 -2.30 6.05
N ALA A 118 6.30 -1.85 7.26
CA ALA A 118 6.19 -0.43 7.57
C ALA A 118 7.50 0.33 7.47
N ALA A 119 8.61 -0.34 7.80
CA ALA A 119 9.95 0.21 7.60
C ALA A 119 10.48 -0.01 6.18
N SER A 120 9.69 -0.48 5.22
CA SER A 120 10.10 -0.71 3.83
C SER A 120 9.56 0.38 2.89
N LEU A 121 10.15 0.53 1.70
CA LEU A 121 9.66 1.44 0.65
C LEU A 121 8.63 0.70 -0.25
N SER A 122 7.62 0.08 0.38
CA SER A 122 6.60 -0.74 -0.28
C SER A 122 5.22 -0.07 -0.26
N ALA A 123 4.41 -0.39 -1.26
CA ALA A 123 2.99 -0.02 -1.38
C ALA A 123 2.05 -0.87 -0.52
N ASP A 124 2.46 -2.06 -0.09
CA ASP A 124 1.57 -2.98 0.64
C ASP A 124 1.21 -2.44 2.02
N ASN A 125 2.14 -1.75 2.65
CA ASN A 125 1.98 -1.23 3.99
C ASN A 125 0.88 -0.15 4.11
N PRO A 126 0.91 0.97 3.35
CA PRO A 126 -0.18 1.94 3.35
C PRO A 126 -1.50 1.34 2.86
N THR A 127 -1.46 0.40 1.90
CA THR A 127 -2.64 -0.35 1.46
C THR A 127 -3.34 -1.08 2.62
N ASN A 128 -2.58 -1.84 3.41
CA ASN A 128 -3.12 -2.59 4.55
C ASN A 128 -3.70 -1.65 5.61
N ALA A 129 -3.06 -0.51 5.87
CA ALA A 129 -3.57 0.47 6.82
C ALA A 129 -4.89 1.12 6.35
N ILE A 130 -4.99 1.46 5.05
CA ILE A 130 -6.24 1.98 4.46
C ILE A 130 -7.36 0.93 4.54
N ALA A 131 -7.06 -0.33 4.21
CA ALA A 131 -8.03 -1.43 4.28
C ALA A 131 -8.56 -1.62 5.70
N LEU A 132 -7.67 -1.72 6.69
CA LEU A 132 -8.07 -1.87 8.09
C LEU A 132 -8.78 -0.63 8.64
N LEU A 133 -8.43 0.57 8.19
CA LEU A 133 -9.16 1.80 8.53
C LEU A 133 -10.60 1.77 7.99
N PHE A 134 -10.80 1.33 6.75
CA PHE A 134 -12.12 1.14 6.16
C PHE A 134 -12.94 0.11 6.96
N VAL A 135 -12.35 -1.05 7.25
CA VAL A 135 -12.98 -2.10 8.06
C VAL A 135 -13.36 -1.56 9.44
N ALA A 136 -12.45 -0.90 10.15
CA ALA A 136 -12.71 -0.30 11.46
C ALA A 136 -13.89 0.67 11.43
N SER A 137 -13.97 1.50 10.38
CA SER A 137 -15.03 2.48 10.20
C SER A 137 -16.39 1.83 9.94
N CYS A 138 -16.45 0.81 9.08
CA CYS A 138 -17.66 0.04 8.82
C CYS A 138 -18.13 -0.71 10.09
N LEU A 139 -17.20 -1.34 10.82
CA LEU A 139 -17.53 -2.04 12.06
C LEU A 139 -17.99 -1.07 13.16
N ARG A 140 -17.38 0.12 13.27
CA ARG A 140 -17.88 1.14 14.21
C ARG A 140 -19.30 1.55 13.85
N ALA A 141 -19.58 1.85 12.59
CA ALA A 141 -20.92 2.21 12.15
C ALA A 141 -21.95 1.09 12.36
N ALA A 142 -21.53 -0.17 12.28
CA ALA A 142 -22.39 -1.33 12.49
C ALA A 142 -22.70 -1.61 13.98
N PHE A 143 -21.70 -1.49 14.86
CA PHE A 143 -21.77 -1.98 16.24
C PHE A 143 -21.79 -0.88 17.32
N ALA A 144 -21.52 0.38 17.00
CA ALA A 144 -21.60 1.47 17.97
C ALA A 144 -23.05 1.65 18.50
N PRO A 145 -23.22 2.12 19.75
CA PRO A 145 -24.53 2.45 20.31
C PRO A 145 -25.33 3.34 19.35
N ALA A 146 -26.64 3.13 19.31
CA ALA A 146 -27.55 3.71 18.33
C ALA A 146 -27.70 5.23 18.48
N ALA A 147 -26.71 5.98 17.99
CA ALA A 147 -26.85 7.37 17.59
C ALA A 147 -27.22 7.45 16.11
N ALA A 148 -27.82 8.57 15.70
CA ALA A 148 -28.06 8.84 14.29
C ALA A 148 -26.74 8.79 13.49
N PHE A 149 -26.81 8.35 12.24
CA PHE A 149 -25.63 8.25 11.38
C PHE A 149 -25.10 9.65 11.02
N GLU A 150 -23.94 10.01 11.54
CA GLU A 150 -23.38 11.35 11.39
C GLU A 150 -22.83 11.55 9.97
N ARG A 151 -23.03 12.74 9.38
CA ARG A 151 -22.47 13.09 8.06
C ARG A 151 -20.95 12.95 8.00
N ARG A 152 -20.26 13.24 9.11
CA ARG A 152 -18.80 13.09 9.21
C ARG A 152 -18.37 11.63 9.14
N GLU A 153 -19.08 10.74 9.84
CA GLU A 153 -18.85 9.28 9.79
C GLU A 153 -19.13 8.74 8.39
N ALA A 154 -20.26 9.14 7.79
CA ALA A 154 -20.64 8.76 6.44
C ALA A 154 -19.58 9.15 5.40
N GLY A 155 -19.09 10.40 5.48
CA GLY A 155 -18.03 10.93 4.61
C GLY A 155 -16.68 10.25 4.82
N ALA A 156 -16.32 9.93 6.08
CA ALA A 156 -15.08 9.23 6.38
C ALA A 156 -15.03 7.82 5.78
N ILE A 157 -16.14 7.07 5.82
CA ILE A 157 -16.23 5.74 5.20
C ILE A 157 -16.14 5.84 3.67
N ILE A 158 -16.81 6.82 3.05
CA ILE A 158 -16.72 7.05 1.60
C ILE A 158 -15.27 7.40 1.20
N ALA A 159 -14.62 8.30 1.95
CA ALA A 159 -13.23 8.69 1.70
C ALA A 159 -12.27 7.49 1.86
N ALA A 160 -12.46 6.66 2.89
CA ALA A 160 -11.70 5.44 3.08
C ALA A 160 -11.96 4.42 1.94
N GLY A 161 -13.19 4.33 1.44
CA GLY A 161 -13.56 3.50 0.29
C GLY A 161 -12.88 3.95 -1.01
N LEU A 162 -12.88 5.25 -1.29
CA LEU A 162 -12.14 5.84 -2.42
C LEU A 162 -10.64 5.52 -2.34
N ALA A 163 -10.05 5.71 -1.16
CA ALA A 163 -8.64 5.40 -0.93
C ALA A 163 -8.35 3.90 -1.10
N LEU A 164 -9.24 3.03 -0.63
CA LEU A 164 -9.11 1.58 -0.76
C LEU A 164 -9.12 1.12 -2.22
N GLY A 165 -10.07 1.64 -3.01
CA GLY A 165 -10.19 1.30 -4.42
C GLY A 165 -8.97 1.71 -5.24
N LEU A 166 -8.39 2.89 -4.93
CA LEU A 166 -7.13 3.33 -5.54
C LEU A 166 -5.93 2.52 -5.04
N ALA A 167 -5.88 2.16 -3.77
CA ALA A 167 -4.72 1.51 -3.18
C ALA A 167 -4.48 0.11 -3.77
N LYS A 168 -5.53 -0.70 -3.89
CA LYS A 168 -5.42 -2.06 -4.43
C LYS A 168 -6.74 -2.50 -5.07
N PRO A 169 -6.83 -2.53 -6.42
CA PRO A 169 -8.06 -2.87 -7.12
C PRO A 169 -8.70 -4.20 -6.68
N GLY A 170 -7.89 -5.18 -6.25
CA GLY A 170 -8.37 -6.46 -5.75
C GLY A 170 -9.14 -6.42 -4.42
N TYR A 171 -9.16 -5.30 -3.69
CA TYR A 171 -9.82 -5.16 -2.38
C TYR A 171 -11.28 -4.70 -2.47
N TRP A 172 -11.86 -4.67 -3.67
CA TRP A 172 -13.25 -4.29 -3.87
C TRP A 172 -14.25 -5.08 -3.01
N ALA A 173 -13.95 -6.35 -2.73
CA ALA A 173 -14.78 -7.23 -1.91
C ALA A 173 -14.99 -6.68 -0.49
N LEU A 174 -14.01 -5.95 0.06
CA LEU A 174 -14.17 -5.30 1.37
C LEU A 174 -15.27 -4.24 1.36
N GLY A 175 -15.57 -3.63 0.22
CA GLY A 175 -16.65 -2.65 0.08
C GLY A 175 -18.02 -3.19 0.51
N ALA A 176 -18.24 -4.51 0.41
CA ALA A 176 -19.48 -5.16 0.86
C ALA A 176 -19.72 -5.03 2.38
N LEU A 177 -18.70 -4.72 3.19
CA LEU A 177 -18.83 -4.51 4.63
C LEU A 177 -19.78 -3.37 4.99
N VAL A 178 -20.03 -2.41 4.08
CA VAL A 178 -21.02 -1.36 4.30
C VAL A 178 -22.43 -1.91 4.51
N LEU A 179 -22.74 -3.08 3.95
CA LEU A 179 -24.06 -3.72 4.07
C LEU A 179 -24.37 -4.20 5.49
N LEU A 180 -23.31 -4.39 6.31
CA LEU A 180 -23.42 -4.76 7.72
C LEU A 180 -24.00 -3.62 8.57
N ILE A 181 -23.94 -2.36 8.08
CA ILE A 181 -24.49 -1.22 8.81
C ILE A 181 -26.02 -1.39 8.93
N PRO A 182 -26.56 -1.46 10.15
CA PRO A 182 -27.96 -1.81 10.36
C PRO A 182 -28.88 -0.67 9.93
N GLY A 183 -30.04 -1.03 9.33
CA GLY A 183 -31.01 -0.06 8.80
C GLY A 183 -31.51 0.96 9.82
N ARG A 184 -31.55 0.59 11.11
CA ARG A 184 -31.94 1.49 12.23
C ARG A 184 -31.05 2.73 12.37
N ARG A 185 -29.86 2.77 11.76
CA ARG A 185 -28.97 3.94 11.73
C ARG A 185 -29.43 4.99 10.72
N PHE A 186 -30.28 4.61 9.77
CA PHE A 186 -30.76 5.45 8.69
C PHE A 186 -32.22 5.83 8.89
N ASP A 187 -32.59 7.03 8.46
CA ASP A 187 -33.98 7.53 8.58
C ASP A 187 -34.95 6.72 7.70
N THR A 188 -34.46 6.09 6.63
CA THR A 188 -35.28 5.35 5.66
C THR A 188 -34.46 4.25 4.99
N SER A 189 -35.12 3.14 4.65
CA SER A 189 -34.50 2.03 3.89
C SER A 189 -33.90 2.49 2.55
N ALA A 190 -34.50 3.47 1.87
CA ALA A 190 -33.96 4.07 0.65
C ALA A 190 -32.59 4.74 0.90
N ARG A 191 -32.45 5.51 1.98
CA ARG A 191 -31.17 6.18 2.35
C ARG A 191 -30.07 5.15 2.65
N ARG A 192 -30.41 4.03 3.28
CA ARG A 192 -29.46 2.93 3.51
C ARG A 192 -28.91 2.37 2.20
N TRP A 193 -29.79 2.07 1.24
CA TRP A 193 -29.38 1.51 -0.05
C TRP A 193 -28.61 2.53 -0.90
N GLN A 194 -29.04 3.79 -0.93
CA GLN A 194 -28.30 4.87 -1.59
C GLN A 194 -26.89 5.03 -1.01
N TYR A 195 -26.77 5.02 0.31
CA TYR A 195 -25.47 5.12 0.97
C TYR A 195 -24.58 3.89 0.68
N SER A 196 -25.15 2.69 0.75
CA SER A 196 -24.42 1.45 0.44
C SER A 196 -23.93 1.45 -1.01
N ALA A 197 -24.79 1.85 -1.96
CA ALA A 197 -24.43 2.01 -3.36
C ALA A 197 -23.33 3.07 -3.56
N ALA A 198 -23.40 4.19 -2.85
CA ALA A 198 -22.38 5.23 -2.91
C ALA A 198 -21.02 4.73 -2.41
N VAL A 199 -20.97 3.96 -1.31
CA VAL A 199 -19.72 3.36 -0.81
C VAL A 199 -19.19 2.29 -1.76
N LEU A 200 -20.05 1.44 -2.32
CA LEU A 200 -19.64 0.44 -3.31
C LEU A 200 -19.09 1.11 -4.57
N ALA A 201 -19.74 2.16 -5.07
CA ALA A 201 -19.24 2.96 -6.19
C ALA A 201 -17.91 3.64 -5.85
N ALA A 202 -17.76 4.17 -4.64
CA ALA A 202 -16.53 4.77 -4.16
C ALA A 202 -15.36 3.77 -4.13
N VAL A 203 -15.60 2.47 -3.90
CA VAL A 203 -14.54 1.45 -3.97
C VAL A 203 -14.33 0.98 -5.42
N LEU A 204 -15.40 0.71 -6.15
CA LEU A 204 -15.34 0.08 -7.47
C LEU A 204 -14.85 1.03 -8.57
N LEU A 205 -15.39 2.24 -8.64
CA LEU A 205 -15.07 3.17 -9.73
C LEU A 205 -13.57 3.51 -9.78
N PRO A 206 -12.90 3.84 -8.66
CA PRO A 206 -11.45 4.09 -8.70
C PRO A 206 -10.64 2.82 -8.98
N SER A 207 -11.08 1.66 -8.51
CA SER A 207 -10.43 0.37 -8.79
C SER A 207 -10.43 0.06 -10.29
N ILE A 208 -11.60 0.18 -10.92
CA ILE A 208 -11.78 -0.03 -12.36
C ILE A 208 -11.01 1.01 -13.15
N PHE A 209 -11.12 2.29 -12.78
CA PHE A 209 -10.39 3.37 -13.43
C PHE A 209 -8.88 3.11 -13.42
N TRP A 210 -8.32 2.73 -12.26
CA TRP A 210 -6.90 2.43 -12.15
C TRP A 210 -6.51 1.20 -12.97
N GLN A 211 -7.29 0.13 -12.91
CA GLN A 211 -7.03 -1.09 -13.69
C GLN A 211 -7.04 -0.80 -15.20
N LEU A 212 -8.04 -0.08 -15.70
CA LEU A 212 -8.11 0.33 -17.11
C LEU A 212 -6.94 1.22 -17.51
N SER A 213 -6.50 2.11 -16.60
CA SER A 213 -5.32 2.96 -16.85
C SER A 213 -4.04 2.14 -16.96
N VAL A 214 -3.89 1.12 -16.12
CA VAL A 214 -2.77 0.17 -16.16
C VAL A 214 -2.81 -0.64 -17.45
N ASP A 215 -3.96 -1.20 -17.81
CA ASP A 215 -4.11 -2.01 -19.02
C ASP A 215 -3.87 -1.19 -20.31
N ALA A 216 -4.36 0.06 -20.34
CA ALA A 216 -4.13 0.98 -21.46
C ALA A 216 -2.65 1.41 -21.57
N ALA A 217 -1.94 1.50 -20.45
CA ALA A 217 -0.53 1.87 -20.42
C ALA A 217 0.41 0.76 -20.92
N GLN A 218 -0.09 -0.48 -21.12
CA GLN A 218 0.69 -1.64 -21.58
C GLN A 218 2.06 -1.76 -20.87
N PRO A 219 2.12 -1.71 -19.52
CA PRO A 219 3.39 -1.92 -18.82
C PRO A 219 3.88 -3.30 -19.22
N TYR A 220 5.03 -3.36 -19.92
CA TYR A 220 5.69 -4.56 -20.42
C TYR A 220 5.17 -5.80 -19.71
N THR A 221 4.35 -6.61 -20.39
CA THR A 221 4.07 -7.96 -19.90
C THR A 221 5.44 -8.54 -19.60
N LEU A 222 5.73 -8.78 -18.31
CA LEU A 222 6.69 -9.80 -17.96
C LEU A 222 6.07 -11.07 -18.52
N THR A 223 6.32 -11.34 -19.80
CA THR A 223 6.34 -12.68 -20.35
C THR A 223 7.49 -13.39 -19.65
N LEU A 224 7.35 -13.59 -18.33
CA LEU A 224 7.82 -14.82 -17.76
C LEU A 224 7.13 -15.86 -18.64
N GLU A 225 7.89 -16.54 -19.48
CA GLU A 225 7.49 -17.78 -20.15
C GLU A 225 7.21 -18.87 -19.08
N ALA A 226 6.47 -18.53 -18.04
CA ALA A 226 5.99 -19.43 -17.02
C ALA A 226 4.83 -20.17 -17.66
N ASN A 227 5.12 -21.31 -18.29
CA ASN A 227 4.11 -22.24 -18.74
C ASN A 227 3.53 -22.95 -17.50
N PRO A 228 2.33 -22.58 -17.00
CA PRO A 228 1.82 -23.09 -15.74
C PRO A 228 1.59 -24.60 -15.79
N ARG A 229 1.32 -25.12 -16.99
CA ARG A 229 1.15 -26.54 -17.26
C ARG A 229 2.48 -27.29 -17.14
N ALA A 230 3.55 -26.77 -17.74
CA ALA A 230 4.89 -27.36 -17.60
C ALA A 230 5.39 -27.30 -16.14
N GLN A 231 5.05 -26.23 -15.40
CA GLN A 231 5.36 -26.13 -13.98
C GLN A 231 4.58 -27.14 -13.13
N LEU A 232 3.29 -27.34 -13.41
CA LEU A 232 2.47 -28.39 -12.79
C LEU A 232 2.98 -29.79 -13.11
N GLU A 233 3.34 -30.05 -14.37
CA GLU A 233 3.94 -31.31 -14.80
C GLU A 233 5.30 -31.56 -14.12
N GLY A 234 6.10 -30.52 -13.89
CA GLY A 234 7.33 -30.59 -13.08
C GLY A 234 7.08 -30.96 -11.61
N ILE A 235 6.11 -30.30 -10.96
CA ILE A 235 5.75 -30.60 -9.56
C ILE A 235 5.19 -32.02 -9.41
N LEU A 236 4.38 -32.46 -10.37
CA LEU A 236 3.77 -33.80 -10.35
C LEU A 236 4.79 -34.91 -10.69
N SER A 237 5.79 -34.62 -11.52
CA SER A 237 6.83 -35.59 -11.89
C SER A 237 7.94 -35.73 -10.84
N ALA A 238 8.17 -34.71 -10.01
CA ALA A 238 9.17 -34.75 -8.95
C ALA A 238 8.72 -33.97 -7.69
N PRO A 239 7.76 -34.49 -6.91
CA PRO A 239 7.15 -33.78 -5.78
C PRO A 239 8.07 -33.56 -4.57
N PHE A 240 9.26 -34.18 -4.55
CA PHE A 240 10.20 -34.14 -3.42
C PHE A 240 11.65 -33.78 -3.82
N ALA A 241 11.87 -33.30 -5.05
CA ALA A 241 13.19 -32.86 -5.51
C ALA A 241 13.55 -31.46 -4.97
#